data_AF-A0AAP2Q0R9-F1
#
_entry.id   AF-A0AAP2Q0R9-F1
#
_cell.length_a   1.000
_cell.length_b   1.000
_cell.length_c   1.000
_cell.angle_alpha   90.00
_cell.angle_beta   90.00
_cell.angle_gamma   90.00
#
_symmetry.space_group_name_H-M   'P 1'
#
loop_
_entity.id
_entity.type
_entity.pdbx_description
1 polymer ?
#
loop_
_entity_poly.entity_id
_entity_poly.type
_entity_poly.pdbx_seq_one_letter_code
_entity_poly.pdbx_strand_id
1 'polypeptide(L)' 'MNAHTATPDRPNPVIELIRRLRKATHRPEPANDPTICAICGAPLTDSTSSICPDCRELEKDW' A
#
# COMPACT_ATOMS: atom_id res chain seq x y z
N MET A 1 39.71 10.65 36.87
CA MET A 1 38.94 9.75 35.97
C MET A 1 37.48 10.08 36.18
N ASN A 2 36.89 10.92 35.32
CA ASN A 2 35.49 11.33 35.47
C ASN A 2 34.63 10.30 34.73
N ALA A 3 33.97 9.42 35.50
CA ALA A 3 33.05 8.45 34.94
C ALA A 3 31.82 9.21 34.43
N HIS A 4 31.72 9.38 33.12
CA HIS A 4 30.50 9.80 32.45
C HIS A 4 29.45 8.71 32.69
N THR A 5 28.59 8.93 33.68
CA THR A 5 27.42 8.09 33.94
C THR A 5 26.49 8.21 32.74
N ALA A 6 26.48 7.18 31.89
CA ALA A 6 25.45 7.01 30.89
C ALA A 6 24.11 6.85 31.62
N THR A 7 23.23 7.84 31.49
CA THR A 7 21.85 7.76 31.98
C THR A 7 21.22 6.51 31.36
N PRO A 8 20.60 5.60 32.15
CA PRO A 8 19.93 4.45 31.57
C PRO A 8 18.81 4.97 30.65
N ASP A 9 18.87 4.57 29.38
CA ASP A 9 17.88 4.86 28.34
C ASP A 9 16.55 4.23 28.78
N ARG A 10 15.80 4.99 29.58
CA ARG A 10 14.49 4.59 30.05
C ARG A 10 13.56 4.74 28.84
N PRO A 11 12.90 3.66 28.39
CA PRO A 11 12.04 3.75 27.21
C PRO A 11 10.95 4.79 27.47
N ASN A 12 10.98 5.87 26.67
CA ASN A 12 10.00 6.93 26.79
C ASN A 12 8.65 6.40 26.29
N PRO A 13 7.63 6.29 27.15
CA PRO A 13 6.35 5.70 26.78
C PRO A 13 5.65 6.47 25.65
N VAL A 14 5.94 7.76 25.51
CA VAL A 14 5.41 8.61 24.42
C VAL A 14 6.03 8.23 23.08
N ILE A 15 7.33 7.95 23.05
CA ILE A 15 8.03 7.53 21.81
C ILE A 15 7.47 6.19 21.32
N GLU A 16 7.18 5.27 22.25
CA GLU A 16 6.59 3.98 21.92
C GLU A 16 5.15 4.12 21.40
N LEU A 17 4.34 5.00 22.01
CA LEU A 17 3.00 5.31 21.54
C LEU A 17 3.02 5.88 20.11
N ILE A 18 3.91 6.84 19.83
CA ILE A 18 4.08 7.42 18.49
C ILE A 18 4.45 6.33 17.48
N ARG A 19 5.35 5.41 17.84
CA ARG A 19 5.72 4.28 16.96
C ARG A 19 4.53 3.37 16.67
N ARG A 20 3.70 3.05 17.66
CA ARG A 20 2.49 2.23 17.50
C ARG A 20 1.45 2.92 16.61
N LEU A 21 1.23 4.22 16.83
CA LEU A 21 0.31 5.01 16.00
C LEU A 21 0.77 5.04 14.54
N ARG A 22 2.05 5.31 14.27
CA ARG A 22 2.59 5.28 12.90
C ARG A 22 2.45 3.91 12.23
N LYS A 23 2.67 2.82 12.99
CA LYS A 23 2.46 1.45 12.49
C LYS A 23 0.98 1.17 12.17
N ALA A 24 0.06 1.68 12.98
CA ALA A 24 -1.38 1.52 12.75
C ALA A 24 -1.90 2.38 11.59
N THR A 25 -1.30 3.56 11.37
CA THR A 25 -1.66 4.44 10.24
C THR A 25 -0.96 4.09 8.94
N HIS A 26 0.09 3.26 8.98
CA HIS A 26 0.68 2.65 7.79
C HIS A 26 -0.29 1.60 7.25
N ARG A 27 -1.36 2.06 6.59
CA ARG A 27 -2.09 1.22 5.64
C ARG A 27 -1.05 0.79 4.60
N PRO A 28 -0.80 -0.51 4.39
CA PRO A 28 0.03 -0.92 3.27
C PRO A 28 -0.57 -0.27 2.02
N GLU A 29 0.26 0.44 1.25
CA GLU A 29 -0.13 0.87 -0.08
C GLU A 29 -0.73 -0.34 -0.80
N PRO A 30 -1.89 -0.22 -1.47
CA PRO A 30 -2.42 -1.33 -2.24
C PRO A 30 -1.31 -1.74 -3.23
N ALA A 31 -0.70 -2.88 -2.96
CA ALA A 31 0.40 -3.40 -3.73
C ALA A 31 -0.17 -3.79 -5.09
N ASN A 32 0.01 -2.90 -6.07
CA ASN A 32 -0.55 -3.00 -7.42
C ASN A 32 -2.08 -2.92 -7.38
N ASP A 33 -2.63 -1.73 -7.62
CA ASP A 33 -4.00 -1.62 -8.08
C ASP A 33 -4.06 -2.41 -9.39
N PRO A 34 -4.70 -3.60 -9.46
CA PRO A 34 -4.78 -4.31 -10.72
C PRO A 34 -5.62 -3.42 -11.62
N THR A 35 -5.07 -3.01 -12.77
CA THR A 35 -5.85 -2.27 -13.76
C THR A 35 -7.14 -3.04 -14.00
N ILE A 36 -8.29 -2.44 -13.71
CA ILE A 36 -9.59 -3.10 -13.87
C ILE A 36 -10.18 -2.76 -15.23
N CYS A 37 -10.94 -3.69 -15.80
CA CYS A 37 -11.71 -3.42 -17.01
C CYS A 37 -12.76 -2.33 -16.76
N ALA A 38 -12.76 -1.29 -17.58
CA ALA A 38 -13.73 -0.19 -17.49
C ALA A 38 -15.18 -0.61 -17.80
N ILE A 39 -15.38 -1.79 -18.43
CA ILE A 39 -16.71 -2.30 -18.80
C ILE A 39 -17.25 -3.28 -17.76
N CYS A 40 -16.45 -4.29 -17.38
CA CYS A 40 -16.93 -5.38 -16.51
C CYS A 40 -16.29 -5.41 -15.11
N GLY A 41 -15.28 -4.58 -14.83
CA GLY A 41 -14.58 -4.55 -13.54
C GLY A 41 -13.64 -5.75 -13.28
N ALA A 42 -13.47 -6.65 -14.25
CA ALA A 42 -12.52 -7.77 -14.14
C ALA A 42 -11.07 -7.27 -14.07
N PRO A 43 -10.18 -7.94 -13.32
CA PRO A 43 -8.77 -7.60 -13.29
C PRO A 43 -8.13 -7.82 -14.65
N LEU A 44 -7.39 -6.82 -15.14
CA LEU A 44 -6.63 -6.90 -16.38
C LEU A 44 -5.24 -7.45 -16.11
N THR A 45 -4.80 -8.33 -17.00
CA THR A 45 -3.44 -8.86 -17.02
C THR A 45 -2.45 -7.89 -17.69
N ASP A 46 -2.96 -6.94 -18.48
CA ASP A 46 -2.18 -5.97 -19.24
C ASP A 46 -2.54 -4.55 -18.83
N SER A 47 -1.55 -3.79 -18.35
CA SER A 47 -1.72 -2.40 -17.94
C SER A 47 -1.86 -1.41 -19.10
N THR A 48 -1.67 -1.86 -20.35
CA THR A 48 -1.69 -1.03 -21.56
C THR A 48 -3.08 -0.82 -22.14
N SER A 49 -4.07 -1.60 -21.69
CA SER A 49 -5.47 -1.46 -22.10
C SER A 49 -6.34 -1.24 -20.87
N SER A 50 -7.41 -0.46 -21.03
CA SER A 50 -8.42 -0.27 -19.98
C SER A 50 -9.60 -1.25 -20.12
N ILE A 51 -9.58 -2.14 -21.11
CA ILE A 51 -10.68 -3.03 -21.46
C ILE A 51 -10.15 -4.47 -21.58
N CYS A 52 -10.85 -5.44 -21.01
CA CYS A 52 -10.43 -6.84 -21.07
C CYS A 52 -10.64 -7.41 -22.49
N PRO A 53 -9.93 -8.50 -22.85
CA PRO A 53 -10.08 -9.14 -24.15
C PRO A 53 -11.54 -9.47 -24.49
N ASP A 54 -12.30 -9.99 -23.53
CA ASP A 54 -13.71 -10.38 -23.74
C ASP A 54 -14.58 -9.17 -24.11
N CYS A 55 -14.46 -8.06 -23.38
CA CYS A 55 -15.22 -6.84 -23.67
C CYS A 55 -14.74 -6.14 -24.95
N ARG A 56 -13.45 -6.27 -25.28
CA ARG A 56 -12.88 -5.70 -26.50
C ARG A 56 -13.36 -6.43 -27.76
N GLU A 57 -13.63 -7.73 -27.67
CA GLU A 57 -14.28 -8.47 -28.76
C GLU A 57 -15.74 -8.05 -28.93
N LEU A 58 -16.48 -7.86 -27.83
CA LEU A 58 -17.87 -7.38 -27.88
C LEU A 58 -18.01 -5.99 -28.51
N GLU A 59 -17.07 -5.07 -28.27
CA GLU A 59 -17.08 -3.75 -28.92
C GLU A 59 -16.86 -3.82 -30.44
N LYS A 60 -16.21 -4.86 -30.95
CA LYS A 60 -15.81 -4.93 -32.37
C LYS A 60 -16.93 -5.44 -33.28
N ASP A 61 -17.97 -6.03 -32.69
CA ASP A 61 -19.15 -6.58 -33.37
C ASP A 61 -20.29 -5.55 -33.56
N TRP A 62 -20.10 -4.31 -33.11
CA TRP A 62 -21.01 -3.17 -33.31
C TRP A 62 -20.50 -2.23 -34.41
#